data_AF-A0A1M5KXP5-F1
#
_entry.id   AF-A0A1M5KXP5-F1
#
_cell.length_a   1.000
_cell.length_b   1.000
_cell.length_c   1.000
_cell.angle_alpha   90.00
_cell.angle_beta   90.00
_cell.angle_gamma   90.00
#
_symmetry.space_group_name_H-M   'P 1'
#
loop_
_entity.id
_entity.type
_entity.pdbx_description
1 polymer ?
#
loop_
_entity_poly.entity_id
_entity_poly.type
_entity_poly.pdbx_seq_one_letter_code
_entity_poly.pdbx_strand_id
1 'polypeptide(L)'
;MMEYHNYEELHTHPGSDNYEILTVLPTEYEIVQASLNKEEGQLIVGGKTNPIKEKERETKRLKISVIGTIMDEGITNAGTLRDGTLKGFDFYSNWIINGDTTKYRYLKPFSDKSYEPKEWLNTFKGKYDEASSSYYFNGRFYLKINEQWNEIDKNFDIENFNFDKHFPDKYDTVRMIELEDHTPDFSRKAFQRDTSLWTYHGYEEADREEGGGLDPITFSAGWHYLQLKMPAGEPLKIKRYGSMGVNLHTYIIPDSLGGREDVIFIVQEPSSLYPDREYGGMYVVRPREL
;
A
#
# COMPACT_ATOMS: atom_id res chain seq x y z
N MET A 1 30.43 -14.51 19.81
CA MET A 1 30.32 -13.63 18.64
C MET A 1 29.47 -14.34 17.62
N MET A 2 28.33 -13.78 17.23
CA MET A 2 27.57 -14.30 16.09
C MET A 2 28.28 -13.81 14.82
N GLU A 3 28.70 -14.73 13.94
CA GLU A 3 29.24 -14.36 12.64
C GLU A 3 28.09 -13.99 11.71
N TYR A 4 27.86 -12.69 11.54
CA TYR A 4 26.84 -12.15 10.63
C TYR A 4 27.31 -12.01 9.18
N HIS A 5 28.45 -12.61 8.82
CA HIS A 5 29.10 -12.48 7.51
C HIS A 5 28.26 -13.01 6.34
N ASN A 6 27.26 -13.85 6.60
CA ASN A 6 26.44 -14.50 5.57
C ASN A 6 25.02 -13.88 5.47
N TYR A 7 24.82 -12.65 5.98
CA TYR A 7 23.56 -11.91 5.83
C TYR A 7 23.71 -10.82 4.77
N GLU A 8 22.74 -10.76 3.87
CA GLU A 8 22.72 -9.82 2.74
C GLU A 8 21.48 -8.92 2.78
N GLU A 9 21.56 -7.74 2.18
CA GLU A 9 20.43 -6.84 2.07
C GLU A 9 19.50 -7.29 0.95
N LEU A 10 18.18 -7.14 1.10
CA LEU A 10 17.21 -7.66 0.12
C LEU A 10 17.49 -7.23 -1.33
N HIS A 11 17.94 -5.99 -1.54
CA HIS A 11 18.19 -5.45 -2.88
C HIS A 11 19.44 -6.02 -3.58
N THR A 12 20.32 -6.70 -2.84
CA THR A 12 21.51 -7.40 -3.38
C THR A 12 21.45 -8.92 -3.20
N HIS A 13 20.53 -9.41 -2.36
CA HIS A 13 20.45 -10.81 -1.98
C HIS A 13 19.97 -11.67 -3.16
N PRO A 14 20.77 -12.63 -3.68
CA PRO A 14 20.44 -13.42 -4.88
C PRO A 14 19.34 -14.47 -4.65
N GLY A 15 19.04 -14.76 -3.39
CA GLY A 15 18.10 -15.78 -2.94
C GLY A 15 18.83 -17.01 -2.42
N SER A 16 18.23 -18.18 -2.57
CA SER A 16 18.84 -19.48 -2.28
C SER A 16 18.85 -20.35 -3.54
N ASP A 17 19.18 -21.63 -3.39
CA ASP A 17 19.11 -22.60 -4.50
C ASP A 17 17.67 -22.77 -5.01
N ASN A 18 16.68 -22.71 -4.12
CA ASN A 18 15.26 -22.94 -4.46
C ASN A 18 14.48 -21.65 -4.73
N TYR A 19 14.93 -20.52 -4.19
CA TYR A 19 14.21 -19.25 -4.25
C TYR A 19 15.06 -18.14 -4.85
N GLU A 20 14.44 -17.29 -5.65
CA GLU A 20 15.01 -16.01 -6.09
C GLU A 20 14.34 -14.85 -5.37
N ILE A 21 15.05 -13.73 -5.29
CA ILE A 21 14.50 -12.45 -4.85
C ILE A 21 14.54 -11.52 -6.05
N LEU A 22 13.38 -10.99 -6.43
CA LEU A 22 13.27 -10.03 -7.52
C LEU A 22 12.78 -8.68 -6.99
N THR A 23 13.34 -7.63 -7.56
CA THR A 23 12.90 -6.25 -7.31
C THR A 23 11.65 -5.95 -8.12
N VAL A 24 10.57 -5.59 -7.45
CA VAL A 24 9.32 -5.09 -8.06
C VAL A 24 9.40 -3.57 -8.20
N LEU A 25 9.74 -2.89 -7.10
CA LEU A 25 10.04 -1.45 -7.09
C LEU A 25 11.40 -1.27 -6.41
N PRO A 26 12.30 -0.45 -6.98
CA PRO A 26 13.68 -0.34 -6.52
C PRO A 26 13.82 0.44 -5.22
N THR A 27 15.04 0.46 -4.68
CA THR A 27 15.38 0.89 -3.31
C THR A 27 14.98 2.32 -2.98
N GLU A 28 14.83 3.19 -3.96
CA GLU A 28 14.44 4.58 -3.79
C GLU A 28 12.92 4.78 -3.59
N TYR A 29 12.10 3.74 -3.78
CA TYR A 29 10.65 3.82 -3.68
C TYR A 29 10.14 3.53 -2.26
N GLU A 30 9.29 4.42 -1.75
CA GLU A 30 8.37 4.18 -0.65
C GLU A 30 7.05 3.63 -1.22
N ILE A 31 6.54 2.56 -0.61
CA ILE A 31 5.26 1.97 -1.01
C ILE A 31 4.13 2.65 -0.24
N VAL A 32 3.25 3.32 -0.97
CA VAL A 32 2.12 4.06 -0.38
C VAL A 32 0.82 3.27 -0.40
N GLN A 33 0.78 2.18 -1.18
CA GLN A 33 -0.38 1.32 -1.30
C GLN A 33 0.04 -0.07 -1.76
N ALA A 34 -0.46 -1.10 -1.09
CA ALA A 34 -0.44 -2.49 -1.57
C ALA A 34 -1.81 -3.11 -1.29
N SER A 35 -2.54 -3.47 -2.34
CA SER A 35 -3.89 -4.03 -2.20
C SER A 35 -4.17 -5.05 -3.29
N LEU A 36 -4.86 -6.14 -2.96
CA LEU A 36 -5.19 -7.20 -3.88
C LEU A 36 -6.48 -6.90 -4.63
N ASN A 37 -6.44 -6.93 -5.96
CA ASN A 37 -7.62 -7.11 -6.80
C ASN A 37 -8.02 -8.59 -6.75
N LYS A 38 -9.04 -8.92 -5.97
CA LYS A 38 -9.46 -10.31 -5.71
C LYS A 38 -10.07 -11.00 -6.93
N GLU A 39 -10.58 -10.24 -7.89
CA GLU A 39 -11.25 -10.81 -9.07
C GLU A 39 -10.24 -11.32 -10.10
N GLU A 40 -9.06 -10.69 -10.18
CA GLU A 40 -8.03 -11.04 -11.15
C GLU A 40 -6.79 -11.67 -10.52
N GLY A 41 -6.72 -11.78 -9.19
CA GLY A 41 -5.54 -12.30 -8.49
C GLY A 41 -4.31 -11.42 -8.75
N GLN A 42 -4.47 -10.09 -8.66
CA GLN A 42 -3.40 -9.15 -8.96
C GLN A 42 -3.15 -8.24 -7.76
N LEU A 43 -1.90 -8.09 -7.37
CA LEU A 43 -1.50 -7.07 -6.42
C LEU A 43 -1.40 -5.73 -7.14
N ILE A 44 -2.11 -4.73 -6.64
CA ILE A 44 -2.04 -3.34 -7.07
C ILE A 44 -1.14 -2.59 -6.11
N VAL A 45 0.00 -2.14 -6.61
CA VAL A 45 1.02 -1.47 -5.81
C VAL A 45 1.17 -0.04 -6.29
N GLY A 46 1.08 0.91 -5.36
CA GLY A 46 1.41 2.31 -5.59
C GLY A 46 2.69 2.66 -4.83
N GLY A 47 3.63 3.32 -5.50
CA GLY A 47 4.87 3.79 -4.90
C GLY A 47 5.21 5.20 -5.33
N LYS A 48 6.08 5.84 -4.55
CA LYS A 48 6.69 7.13 -4.87
C LYS A 48 8.16 7.07 -4.50
N THR A 49 9.02 7.75 -5.24
CA THR A 49 10.39 7.93 -4.76
C THR A 49 10.39 8.82 -3.52
N ASN A 50 11.34 8.60 -2.62
CA ASN A 50 11.61 9.48 -1.49
C ASN A 50 12.85 10.36 -1.76
N PRO A 51 12.76 11.39 -2.63
CA PRO A 51 13.86 12.32 -2.81
C PRO A 51 13.87 13.37 -1.68
N ILE A 52 15.07 13.86 -1.34
CA ILE A 52 15.27 15.04 -0.47
C ILE A 52 14.54 16.28 -1.04
N LYS A 53 14.15 16.29 -2.32
CA LYS A 53 13.44 17.39 -3.01
C LYS A 53 12.15 16.92 -3.67
N GLU A 54 11.02 17.49 -3.26
CA GLU A 54 9.66 17.16 -3.73
C GLU A 54 9.46 17.26 -5.26
N LYS A 55 10.23 18.10 -5.96
CA LYS A 55 10.16 18.28 -7.43
C LYS A 55 10.76 17.12 -8.24
N GLU A 56 11.52 16.23 -7.60
CA GLU A 56 12.16 15.06 -8.22
C GLU A 56 11.39 13.78 -7.90
N ARG A 57 10.20 13.91 -7.31
CA ARG A 57 9.38 12.77 -6.88
C ARG A 57 8.74 12.10 -8.09
N GLU A 58 9.16 10.88 -8.36
CA GLU A 58 8.53 9.98 -9.30
C GLU A 58 7.46 9.18 -8.58
N THR A 59 6.42 8.78 -9.31
CA THR A 59 5.36 7.92 -8.79
C THR A 59 5.15 6.78 -9.75
N LYS A 60 4.83 5.60 -9.22
CA LYS A 60 4.51 4.41 -10.01
C LYS A 60 3.28 3.72 -9.45
N ARG A 61 2.51 3.10 -10.34
CA ARG A 61 1.41 2.22 -9.97
C ARG A 61 1.50 0.98 -10.85
N LEU A 62 1.63 -0.19 -10.24
CA LEU A 62 1.85 -1.46 -10.93
C LEU A 62 0.69 -2.43 -10.67
N LYS A 63 0.35 -3.21 -11.70
CA LYS A 63 -0.33 -4.50 -11.56
C LYS A 63 0.74 -5.58 -11.50
N ILE A 64 0.67 -6.42 -10.49
CA ILE A 64 1.63 -7.50 -10.28
C ILE A 64 0.84 -8.79 -10.12
N SER A 65 1.26 -9.83 -10.83
CA SER A 65 0.68 -11.17 -10.67
C SER A 65 0.94 -11.75 -9.28
N VAL A 66 0.22 -12.81 -8.92
CA VAL A 66 0.45 -13.54 -7.66
C VAL A 66 1.86 -14.11 -7.48
N ILE A 67 2.64 -14.24 -8.57
CA ILE A 67 4.03 -14.71 -8.55
C ILE A 67 5.06 -13.56 -8.67
N GLY A 68 4.62 -12.31 -8.56
CA GLY A 68 5.53 -11.16 -8.57
C GLY A 68 5.96 -10.63 -9.94
N THR A 69 5.41 -11.17 -11.03
CA THR A 69 5.64 -10.61 -12.37
C THR A 69 4.84 -9.32 -12.56
N ILE A 70 5.51 -8.23 -12.96
CA ILE A 70 4.87 -6.96 -13.33
C ILE A 70 4.08 -7.17 -14.63
N MET A 71 2.78 -6.92 -14.57
CA MET A 71 1.85 -7.13 -15.67
C MET A 71 1.54 -5.85 -16.44
N ASP A 72 1.45 -4.73 -15.73
CA ASP A 72 1.08 -3.44 -16.32
C ASP A 72 1.46 -2.27 -15.40
N GLU A 73 1.54 -1.07 -15.98
CA GLU A 73 1.79 0.19 -15.29
C GLU A 73 0.64 1.17 -15.54
N GLY A 74 0.19 1.83 -14.47
CA GLY A 74 -1.08 2.55 -14.45
C GLY A 74 -1.01 3.99 -14.01
N ILE A 75 -2.18 4.56 -13.74
CA ILE A 75 -2.35 5.96 -13.35
C ILE A 75 -1.91 6.18 -11.90
N THR A 76 -0.99 7.12 -11.69
CA THR A 76 -0.36 7.37 -10.38
C THR A 76 -1.02 8.48 -9.57
N ASN A 77 -1.62 9.48 -10.23
CA ASN A 77 -2.30 10.61 -9.58
C ASN A 77 -3.76 10.30 -9.21
N ALA A 78 -4.00 9.11 -8.66
CA ALA A 78 -5.32 8.65 -8.25
C ALA A 78 -5.24 7.74 -7.02
N GLY A 79 -6.20 7.89 -6.11
CA GLY A 79 -6.47 6.92 -5.04
C GLY A 79 -7.30 5.75 -5.56
N THR A 80 -7.30 4.63 -4.84
CA THR A 80 -8.09 3.44 -5.23
C THR A 80 -9.34 3.33 -4.35
N LEU A 81 -10.50 3.14 -4.96
CA LEU A 81 -11.74 2.83 -4.29
C LEU A 81 -11.89 1.31 -4.09
N ARG A 82 -12.81 0.90 -3.20
CA ARG A 82 -13.02 -0.52 -2.86
C ARG A 82 -13.52 -1.35 -4.04
N ASP A 83 -14.21 -0.74 -4.99
CA ASP A 83 -14.67 -1.38 -6.23
C ASP A 83 -13.57 -1.49 -7.32
N GLY A 84 -12.38 -0.94 -7.06
CA GLY A 84 -11.27 -0.90 -8.01
C GLY A 84 -11.25 0.35 -8.89
N THR A 85 -12.24 1.25 -8.80
CA THR A 85 -12.18 2.53 -9.49
C THR A 85 -10.98 3.34 -8.98
N LEU A 86 -10.19 3.90 -9.90
CA LEU A 86 -9.20 4.91 -9.56
C LEU A 86 -9.85 6.29 -9.51
N LYS A 87 -9.77 6.99 -8.37
CA LYS A 87 -10.26 8.35 -8.18
C LYS A 87 -9.13 9.39 -8.19
N GLY A 88 -9.12 10.24 -9.21
CA GLY A 88 -8.34 11.48 -9.25
C GLY A 88 -9.13 12.67 -8.71
N PHE A 89 -8.52 13.85 -8.73
CA PHE A 89 -9.14 15.10 -8.26
C PHE A 89 -10.34 15.52 -9.12
N ASP A 90 -10.22 15.44 -10.45
CA ASP A 90 -11.23 15.85 -11.43
C ASP A 90 -11.61 14.73 -12.42
N PHE A 91 -11.12 13.51 -12.18
CA PHE A 91 -11.37 12.36 -13.02
C PHE A 91 -11.49 11.06 -12.24
N TYR A 92 -12.06 10.04 -12.87
CA TYR A 92 -11.95 8.64 -12.48
C TYR A 92 -11.43 7.78 -13.65
N SER A 93 -10.95 6.58 -13.35
CA SER A 93 -10.47 5.61 -14.34
C SER A 93 -10.75 4.17 -13.90
N ASN A 94 -10.96 3.31 -14.89
CA ASN A 94 -11.22 1.89 -14.71
C ASN A 94 -9.98 1.02 -14.97
N TRP A 95 -8.77 1.59 -14.92
CA TRP A 95 -7.54 0.85 -15.24
C TRP A 95 -7.38 -0.45 -14.43
N ILE A 96 -7.65 -0.44 -13.13
CA ILE A 96 -7.64 -1.69 -12.32
C ILE A 96 -8.72 -2.67 -12.79
N ILE A 97 -9.88 -2.15 -13.19
CA ILE A 97 -11.08 -2.93 -13.52
C ILE A 97 -10.93 -3.69 -14.84
N ASN A 98 -10.42 -3.02 -15.87
CA ASN A 98 -10.40 -3.56 -17.24
C ASN A 98 -9.22 -3.05 -18.09
N GLY A 99 -8.23 -2.38 -17.48
CA GLY A 99 -7.09 -1.81 -18.19
C GLY A 99 -7.36 -0.47 -18.88
N ASP A 100 -8.58 0.08 -18.77
CA ASP A 100 -8.92 1.36 -19.39
C ASP A 100 -8.22 2.55 -18.71
N THR A 101 -7.21 3.09 -19.40
CA THR A 101 -6.42 4.24 -18.95
C THR A 101 -7.11 5.59 -19.16
N THR A 102 -8.34 5.61 -19.68
CA THR A 102 -9.09 6.85 -19.90
C THR A 102 -9.39 7.54 -18.57
N LYS A 103 -9.11 8.84 -18.51
CA LYS A 103 -9.45 9.72 -17.38
C LYS A 103 -10.80 10.36 -17.65
N TYR A 104 -11.87 9.71 -17.20
CA TYR A 104 -13.23 10.20 -17.34
C TYR A 104 -13.48 11.34 -16.36
N ARG A 105 -14.05 12.44 -16.83
CA ARG A 105 -14.52 13.51 -15.93
C ARG A 105 -15.76 13.04 -15.17
N TYR A 106 -15.88 13.49 -13.93
CA TYR A 106 -17.12 13.32 -13.19
C TYR A 106 -18.25 14.08 -13.88
N LEU A 107 -19.40 13.42 -14.01
CA LEU A 107 -20.61 14.07 -14.51
C LEU A 107 -21.22 14.94 -13.41
N LYS A 108 -21.83 16.06 -13.79
CA LYS A 108 -22.56 16.93 -12.85
C LYS A 108 -24.05 16.76 -13.10
N PRO A 109 -24.74 15.92 -12.30
CA PRO A 109 -26.11 15.51 -12.59
C PRO A 109 -27.12 16.64 -12.42
N PHE A 110 -26.76 17.73 -11.71
CA PHE A 110 -27.61 18.91 -11.56
C PHE A 110 -26.77 20.19 -11.74
N SER A 111 -27.31 21.14 -12.52
CA SER A 111 -26.73 22.48 -12.71
C SER A 111 -26.95 23.37 -11.47
N ASP A 112 -26.14 24.41 -11.29
CA ASP A 112 -26.11 25.43 -10.20
C ASP A 112 -27.45 26.07 -9.76
N LYS A 113 -28.60 25.68 -10.30
CA LYS A 113 -29.88 26.36 -10.16
C LYS A 113 -30.76 25.91 -8.99
N SER A 114 -30.41 24.88 -8.23
CA SER A 114 -31.19 24.46 -7.04
C SER A 114 -30.36 24.59 -5.75
N TYR A 115 -30.06 25.82 -5.35
CA TYR A 115 -29.44 26.09 -4.05
C TYR A 115 -30.44 26.04 -2.88
N GLU A 116 -31.76 25.98 -3.15
CA GLU A 116 -32.76 25.82 -2.08
C GLU A 116 -32.49 24.52 -1.29
N PRO A 117 -32.16 24.61 0.02
CA PRO A 117 -31.61 23.48 0.77
C PRO A 117 -32.48 22.21 0.77
N LYS A 118 -33.81 22.39 0.81
CA LYS A 118 -34.77 21.27 0.80
C LYS A 118 -34.85 20.58 -0.56
N GLU A 119 -34.88 21.35 -1.64
CA GLU A 119 -34.95 20.81 -3.01
C GLU A 119 -33.64 20.10 -3.36
N TRP A 120 -32.52 20.70 -2.99
CA TRP A 120 -31.20 20.07 -3.11
C TRP A 120 -31.17 18.74 -2.37
N LEU A 121 -31.60 18.69 -1.10
CA LEU A 121 -31.55 17.47 -0.30
C LEU A 121 -32.44 16.36 -0.86
N ASN A 122 -33.64 16.70 -1.34
CA ASN A 122 -34.53 15.72 -1.95
C ASN A 122 -33.96 15.14 -3.25
N THR A 123 -33.37 16.01 -4.07
CA THR A 123 -32.73 15.63 -5.33
C THR A 123 -31.49 14.75 -5.07
N PHE A 124 -30.65 15.16 -4.13
CA PHE A 124 -29.48 14.39 -3.70
C PHE A 124 -29.87 13.00 -3.18
N LYS A 125 -30.88 12.92 -2.29
CA LYS A 125 -31.40 11.64 -1.77
C LYS A 125 -31.79 10.70 -2.89
N GLY A 126 -32.58 11.17 -3.86
CA GLY A 126 -33.00 10.35 -5.00
C GLY A 126 -31.82 9.79 -5.79
N LYS A 127 -30.75 10.57 -5.98
CA LYS A 127 -29.54 10.09 -6.66
C LYS A 127 -28.67 9.17 -5.82
N TYR A 128 -28.56 9.43 -4.52
CA TYR A 128 -27.83 8.55 -3.61
C TYR A 128 -28.50 7.17 -3.53
N ASP A 129 -29.83 7.13 -3.53
CA ASP A 129 -30.60 5.89 -3.55
C ASP A 129 -30.43 5.13 -4.88
N GLU A 130 -30.38 5.84 -6.01
CA GLU A 130 -30.14 5.28 -7.36
C GLU A 130 -28.71 4.74 -7.53
N ALA A 131 -27.71 5.35 -6.88
CA ALA A 131 -26.31 5.03 -7.09
C ALA A 131 -25.99 3.58 -6.71
N SER A 132 -25.15 2.88 -7.47
CA SER A 132 -24.63 1.57 -7.06
C SER A 132 -23.51 1.70 -6.02
N SER A 133 -22.67 2.72 -6.18
CA SER A 133 -21.58 3.04 -5.27
C SER A 133 -21.55 4.53 -4.94
N SER A 134 -21.07 4.87 -3.75
CA SER A 134 -20.92 6.25 -3.28
C SER A 134 -19.70 6.41 -2.38
N TYR A 135 -19.06 7.58 -2.47
CA TYR A 135 -18.11 8.03 -1.46
C TYR A 135 -18.16 9.53 -1.27
N TYR A 136 -17.73 9.99 -0.08
CA TYR A 136 -17.56 11.41 0.22
C TYR A 136 -16.09 11.82 0.23
N PHE A 137 -15.74 12.93 -0.42
CA PHE A 137 -14.39 13.45 -0.42
C PHE A 137 -14.36 14.97 -0.69
N ASN A 138 -13.59 15.71 0.12
CA ASN A 138 -13.35 17.15 -0.05
C ASN A 138 -14.63 17.98 -0.25
N GLY A 139 -15.66 17.74 0.56
CA GLY A 139 -16.91 18.52 0.48
C GLY A 139 -17.82 18.11 -0.68
N ARG A 140 -17.56 16.98 -1.34
CA ARG A 140 -18.37 16.48 -2.47
C ARG A 140 -18.76 15.04 -2.28
N PHE A 141 -19.95 14.70 -2.75
CA PHE A 141 -20.41 13.33 -2.91
C PHE A 141 -20.14 12.86 -4.33
N TYR A 142 -19.62 11.65 -4.44
CA TYR A 142 -19.41 10.99 -5.71
C TYR A 142 -20.33 9.78 -5.77
N LEU A 143 -21.15 9.69 -6.82
CA LEU A 143 -22.21 8.70 -6.97
C LEU A 143 -22.04 7.96 -8.30
N LYS A 144 -21.88 6.65 -8.26
CA LYS A 144 -21.84 5.80 -9.46
C LYS A 144 -23.26 5.47 -9.90
N ILE A 145 -23.71 6.03 -11.01
CA ILE A 145 -25.06 5.86 -11.56
C ILE A 145 -24.92 5.44 -13.01
N ASN A 146 -25.56 4.32 -13.40
CA ASN A 146 -25.44 3.74 -14.75
C ASN A 146 -23.98 3.58 -15.19
N GLU A 147 -23.13 3.00 -14.33
CA GLU A 147 -21.68 2.81 -14.54
C GLU A 147 -20.84 4.09 -14.70
N GLN A 148 -21.41 5.27 -14.43
CA GLN A 148 -20.69 6.55 -14.52
C GLN A 148 -20.63 7.26 -13.17
N TRP A 149 -19.47 7.79 -12.84
CA TRP A 149 -19.32 8.58 -11.62
C TRP A 149 -19.80 10.02 -11.82
N ASN A 150 -20.67 10.44 -10.92
CA ASN A 150 -21.25 11.77 -10.84
C ASN A 150 -20.68 12.48 -9.61
N GLU A 151 -20.40 13.77 -9.70
CA GLU A 151 -19.97 14.63 -8.61
C GLU A 151 -21.10 15.58 -8.21
N ILE A 152 -21.38 15.67 -6.92
CA ILE A 152 -22.36 16.59 -6.34
C ILE A 152 -21.69 17.36 -5.20
N ASP A 153 -21.61 18.68 -5.32
CA ASP A 153 -21.12 19.56 -4.26
C ASP A 153 -22.07 19.50 -3.05
N LYS A 154 -21.51 19.38 -1.84
CA LYS A 154 -22.29 19.45 -0.59
C LYS A 154 -22.91 20.84 -0.46
N ASN A 155 -24.21 20.89 -0.20
CA ASN A 155 -24.86 22.13 0.19
C ASN A 155 -24.53 22.46 1.65
N PHE A 156 -23.72 23.50 1.86
CA PHE A 156 -23.29 23.96 3.18
C PHE A 156 -24.36 24.74 3.96
N ASP A 157 -25.43 25.20 3.29
CA ASP A 157 -26.56 25.87 3.93
C ASP A 157 -27.44 24.89 4.73
N ILE A 158 -27.25 23.58 4.53
CA ILE A 158 -27.82 22.53 5.37
C ILE A 158 -26.95 22.35 6.62
N GLU A 159 -27.09 23.27 7.56
CA GLU A 159 -26.41 23.21 8.85
C GLU A 159 -26.92 22.05 9.72
N ASN A 160 -26.05 21.52 10.60
CA ASN A 160 -26.37 20.49 11.59
C ASN A 160 -26.88 19.15 11.04
N PHE A 161 -26.80 18.93 9.72
CA PHE A 161 -27.13 17.63 9.13
C PHE A 161 -25.90 16.72 9.10
N ASN A 162 -26.00 15.57 9.77
CA ASN A 162 -24.91 14.59 9.81
C ASN A 162 -24.95 13.72 8.55
N PHE A 163 -24.32 14.23 7.49
CA PHE A 163 -24.29 13.55 6.20
C PHE A 163 -23.66 12.16 6.28
N ASP A 164 -22.54 11.99 6.97
CA ASP A 164 -21.82 10.71 7.03
C ASP A 164 -22.67 9.60 7.67
N LYS A 165 -23.52 9.95 8.65
CA LYS A 165 -24.46 9.01 9.27
C LYS A 165 -25.63 8.64 8.36
N HIS A 166 -26.14 9.61 7.59
CA HIS A 166 -27.33 9.41 6.75
C HIS A 166 -27.00 8.86 5.36
N PHE A 167 -25.78 9.13 4.88
CA PHE A 167 -25.31 8.81 3.54
C PHE A 167 -23.87 8.28 3.61
N PRO A 168 -23.65 7.13 4.27
CA PRO A 168 -22.32 6.52 4.34
C PRO A 168 -21.81 6.13 2.95
N ASP A 169 -20.52 5.85 2.85
CA ASP A 169 -19.97 5.23 1.64
C ASP A 169 -20.67 3.90 1.35
N LYS A 170 -21.00 3.67 0.07
CA LYS A 170 -21.67 2.46 -0.43
C LYS A 170 -20.82 1.86 -1.54
N TYR A 171 -20.66 0.54 -1.53
CA TYR A 171 -20.03 -0.19 -2.63
C TYR A 171 -20.87 -1.42 -2.92
N ASP A 172 -21.39 -1.52 -4.14
CA ASP A 172 -22.12 -2.70 -4.62
C ASP A 172 -21.19 -3.90 -4.78
N THR A 173 -19.94 -3.65 -5.19
CA THR A 173 -18.90 -4.65 -5.32
C THR A 173 -17.64 -4.21 -4.58
N VAL A 174 -17.10 -5.10 -3.74
CA VAL A 174 -15.79 -4.92 -3.11
C VAL A 174 -14.79 -5.80 -3.84
N ARG A 175 -13.95 -5.20 -4.69
CA ARG A 175 -12.90 -5.87 -5.49
C ARG A 175 -11.54 -5.79 -4.81
N MET A 176 -11.25 -4.68 -4.15
CA MET A 176 -9.95 -4.40 -3.53
C MET A 176 -9.92 -4.87 -2.09
N ILE A 177 -8.95 -5.72 -1.76
CA ILE A 177 -8.72 -6.28 -0.43
C ILE A 177 -7.37 -5.79 0.09
N GLU A 178 -7.34 -5.36 1.35
CA GLU A 178 -6.10 -5.10 2.07
C GLU A 178 -5.48 -6.43 2.51
N LEU A 179 -4.19 -6.63 2.22
CA LEU A 179 -3.48 -7.84 2.64
C LEU A 179 -3.06 -7.71 4.09
N GLU A 180 -3.12 -8.82 4.82
CA GLU A 180 -2.59 -8.91 6.18
C GLU A 180 -1.07 -8.79 6.15
N ASP A 181 -0.52 -7.98 7.05
CA ASP A 181 0.92 -7.89 7.27
C ASP A 181 1.39 -9.02 8.20
N HIS A 182 2.23 -9.89 7.68
CA HIS A 182 2.84 -11.02 8.38
C HIS A 182 4.20 -10.69 9.01
N THR A 183 4.62 -9.42 9.03
CA THR A 183 5.80 -9.00 9.78
C THR A 183 5.57 -9.15 11.29
N PRO A 184 6.50 -9.75 12.05
CA PRO A 184 6.39 -9.80 13.50
C PRO A 184 6.45 -8.41 14.12
N ASP A 185 5.63 -8.17 15.13
CA ASP A 185 5.72 -6.97 15.96
C ASP A 185 7.02 -6.99 16.78
N PHE A 186 8.08 -6.39 16.23
CA PHE A 186 9.40 -6.34 16.85
C PHE A 186 9.44 -5.47 18.12
N SER A 187 8.40 -4.67 18.40
CA SER A 187 8.27 -3.95 19.67
C SER A 187 7.96 -4.89 20.85
N ARG A 188 7.39 -6.07 20.57
CA ARG A 188 7.09 -7.08 21.61
C ARG A 188 8.32 -7.86 22.02
N LYS A 189 8.25 -8.50 23.20
CA LYS A 189 9.28 -9.44 23.66
C LYS A 189 9.36 -10.66 22.73
N ALA A 190 10.55 -11.23 22.56
CA ALA A 190 10.80 -12.31 21.62
C ALA A 190 9.81 -13.49 21.70
N PHE A 191 9.45 -13.95 22.90
CA PHE A 191 8.52 -15.07 23.10
C PHE A 191 7.06 -14.75 22.75
N GLN A 192 6.72 -13.47 22.49
CA GLN A 192 5.38 -13.00 22.12
C GLN A 192 5.26 -12.68 20.63
N ARG A 193 6.36 -12.76 19.88
CA ARG A 193 6.40 -12.48 18.44
C ARG A 193 5.91 -13.71 17.70
N ASP A 194 5.11 -13.49 16.66
CA ASP A 194 4.94 -14.54 15.67
C ASP A 194 6.30 -14.77 14.99
N THR A 195 6.76 -16.02 14.97
CA THR A 195 8.03 -16.41 14.35
C THR A 195 7.83 -17.48 13.28
N SER A 196 6.58 -17.67 12.83
CA SER A 196 6.21 -18.60 11.77
C SER A 196 6.96 -18.29 10.48
N LEU A 197 7.03 -17.01 10.11
CA LEU A 197 7.66 -16.53 8.88
C LEU A 197 9.07 -15.96 9.11
N TRP A 198 9.22 -15.08 10.11
CA TRP A 198 10.47 -14.36 10.38
C TRP A 198 11.05 -14.72 11.73
N THR A 199 12.38 -14.91 11.78
CA THR A 199 13.12 -15.07 13.04
C THR A 199 14.13 -13.94 13.20
N TYR A 200 14.14 -13.30 14.37
CA TYR A 200 15.07 -12.22 14.72
C TYR A 200 16.32 -12.78 15.38
N HIS A 201 17.49 -12.55 14.78
CA HIS A 201 18.76 -13.09 15.27
C HIS A 201 19.60 -12.07 16.05
N GLY A 202 19.52 -10.79 15.75
CA GLY A 202 20.32 -9.81 16.46
C GLY A 202 20.24 -8.40 15.90
N TYR A 203 20.91 -7.51 16.63
CA TYR A 203 21.12 -6.11 16.28
C TYR A 203 22.60 -5.79 16.44
N GLU A 204 23.17 -5.07 15.47
CA GLU A 204 24.48 -4.46 15.57
C GLU A 204 24.33 -2.95 15.41
N GLU A 205 24.51 -2.24 16.52
CA GLU A 205 24.47 -0.77 16.55
C GLU A 205 25.61 -0.21 15.68
N ALA A 206 25.25 0.65 14.74
CA ALA A 206 26.18 1.33 13.86
C ALA A 206 26.22 2.84 14.10
N ASP A 207 25.15 3.39 14.67
CA ASP A 207 25.01 4.79 15.01
C ASP A 207 24.18 4.94 16.29
N ARG A 208 24.55 5.91 17.12
CA ARG A 208 23.87 6.21 18.38
C ARG A 208 24.02 7.68 18.70
N GLU A 209 22.88 8.31 18.93
CA GLU A 209 22.81 9.66 19.47
C GLU A 209 22.33 9.59 20.91
N GLU A 210 23.15 10.11 21.83
CA GLU A 210 22.76 10.26 23.21
C GLU A 210 21.91 11.53 23.37
N GLY A 211 20.69 11.36 23.88
CA GLY A 211 19.81 12.48 24.21
C GLY A 211 20.45 13.40 25.26
N GLY A 212 20.21 14.71 25.13
CA GLY A 212 20.81 15.73 25.97
C GLY A 212 19.78 16.73 26.51
N GLY A 213 19.99 17.21 27.74
CA GLY A 213 19.18 18.29 28.33
C GLY A 213 17.70 17.95 28.51
N LEU A 214 16.82 18.70 27.85
CA LEU A 214 15.36 18.54 27.92
C LEU A 214 14.80 17.50 26.93
N ASP A 215 15.63 16.93 26.05
CA ASP A 215 15.24 15.87 25.13
C ASP A 215 16.06 14.60 25.43
N PRO A 216 15.61 13.76 26.38
CA PRO A 216 16.37 12.64 26.91
C PRO A 216 16.33 11.40 26.00
N ILE A 217 15.73 11.50 24.80
CA ILE A 217 15.53 10.34 23.93
C ILE A 217 16.88 9.92 23.35
N THR A 218 17.36 8.74 23.74
CA THR A 218 18.50 8.09 23.08
C THR A 218 18.01 7.37 21.84
N PHE A 219 18.63 7.67 20.72
CA PHE A 219 18.32 7.04 19.44
C PHE A 219 19.49 6.14 19.03
N SER A 220 19.17 4.97 18.49
CA SER A 220 20.16 4.06 17.90
C SER A 220 19.69 3.57 16.55
N ALA A 221 20.61 3.50 15.59
CA ALA A 221 20.40 2.88 14.29
C ALA A 221 21.50 1.84 14.02
N GLY A 222 21.15 0.81 13.27
CA GLY A 222 22.06 -0.30 13.04
C GLY A 222 21.49 -1.42 12.20
N TRP A 223 22.25 -2.51 12.12
CA TRP A 223 21.89 -3.67 11.32
C TRP A 223 21.05 -4.66 12.12
N HIS A 224 19.82 -4.89 11.66
CA HIS A 224 18.96 -5.96 12.12
C HIS A 224 19.20 -7.22 11.29
N TYR A 225 19.41 -8.36 11.95
CA TYR A 225 19.67 -9.64 11.32
C TYR A 225 18.45 -10.56 11.45
N LEU A 226 17.90 -10.98 10.31
CA LEU A 226 16.63 -11.67 10.20
C LEU A 226 16.78 -12.93 9.35
N GLN A 227 16.01 -13.96 9.67
CA GLN A 227 15.83 -15.12 8.80
C GLN A 227 14.40 -15.21 8.33
N LEU A 228 14.21 -15.27 7.01
CA LEU A 228 12.93 -15.57 6.38
C LEU A 228 12.83 -17.08 6.15
N LYS A 229 11.85 -17.72 6.79
CA LYS A 229 11.56 -19.14 6.63
C LYS A 229 10.79 -19.32 5.33
N MET A 230 11.34 -20.13 4.43
CA MET A 230 10.66 -20.55 3.21
C MET A 230 10.16 -21.99 3.35
N PRO A 231 9.02 -22.37 2.73
CA PRO A 231 8.49 -23.72 2.81
C PRO A 231 9.47 -24.84 2.39
N ALA A 232 10.38 -24.57 1.46
CA ALA A 232 11.32 -25.58 0.94
C ALA A 232 12.80 -25.11 0.93
N GLY A 233 13.62 -25.67 1.82
CA GLY A 233 15.07 -25.43 1.83
C GLY A 233 15.51 -24.48 2.95
N GLU A 234 16.72 -23.93 2.81
CA GLU A 234 17.33 -23.11 3.86
C GLU A 234 16.68 -21.71 3.96
N PRO A 235 16.54 -21.16 5.19
CA PRO A 235 16.07 -19.79 5.38
C PRO A 235 16.95 -18.76 4.69
N LEU A 236 16.34 -17.70 4.17
CA LEU A 236 17.07 -16.56 3.61
C LEU A 236 17.58 -15.68 4.74
N LYS A 237 18.87 -15.35 4.72
CA LYS A 237 19.56 -14.57 5.77
C LYS A 237 19.64 -13.12 5.33
N ILE A 238 18.74 -12.31 5.89
CA ILE A 238 18.53 -10.93 5.47
C ILE A 238 19.02 -10.00 6.57
N LYS A 239 19.86 -9.02 6.20
CA LYS A 239 20.15 -7.88 7.06
C LYS A 239 19.44 -6.63 6.54
N ARG A 240 19.07 -5.75 7.46
CA ARG A 240 18.46 -4.46 7.14
C ARG A 240 18.97 -3.41 8.10
N TYR A 241 19.42 -2.28 7.55
CA TYR A 241 19.68 -1.10 8.37
C TYR A 241 18.35 -0.50 8.80
N GLY A 242 18.21 -0.19 10.08
CA GLY A 242 16.97 0.32 10.62
C GLY A 242 17.24 1.41 11.65
N SER A 243 16.52 2.52 11.50
CA SER A 243 16.38 3.55 12.53
C SER A 243 15.08 3.30 13.30
N MET A 244 15.17 3.11 14.63
CA MET A 244 14.00 2.82 15.50
C MET A 244 13.23 1.53 15.22
N GLY A 245 13.82 0.57 14.49
CA GLY A 245 13.21 -0.74 14.28
C GLY A 245 13.55 -1.32 12.91
N VAL A 246 12.87 -2.40 12.56
CA VAL A 246 13.15 -3.14 11.32
C VAL A 246 12.39 -2.57 10.13
N ASN A 247 11.31 -1.78 10.32
CA ASN A 247 10.57 -1.06 9.26
C ASN A 247 10.36 -1.88 7.97
N LEU A 248 9.69 -3.03 8.09
CA LEU A 248 9.39 -3.94 6.98
C LEU A 248 7.93 -4.42 7.05
N HIS A 249 7.32 -4.68 5.90
CA HIS A 249 6.00 -5.29 5.80
C HIS A 249 6.07 -6.52 4.91
N THR A 250 5.37 -7.58 5.28
CA THR A 250 5.42 -8.86 4.57
C THR A 250 4.03 -9.31 4.20
N TYR A 251 3.79 -9.57 2.93
CA TYR A 251 2.48 -9.98 2.43
C TYR A 251 2.55 -11.33 1.74
N ILE A 252 1.57 -12.18 2.01
CA ILE A 252 1.33 -13.43 1.32
C ILE A 252 -0.09 -13.35 0.76
N ILE A 253 -0.27 -13.70 -0.51
CA ILE A 253 -1.61 -13.80 -1.10
C ILE A 253 -2.16 -15.18 -0.74
N PRO A 254 -3.32 -15.30 -0.07
CA PRO A 254 -3.89 -16.59 0.26
C PRO A 254 -4.25 -17.43 -0.97
N ASP A 255 -4.12 -18.74 -0.87
CA ASP A 255 -4.53 -19.70 -1.92
C ASP A 255 -6.00 -19.52 -2.33
N SER A 256 -6.87 -19.17 -1.37
CA SER A 256 -8.30 -18.89 -1.62
C SER A 256 -8.54 -17.70 -2.55
N LEU A 257 -7.52 -16.86 -2.77
CA LEU A 257 -7.50 -15.71 -3.66
C LEU A 257 -6.52 -15.91 -4.84
N GLY A 258 -6.12 -17.16 -5.10
CA GLY A 258 -5.23 -17.54 -6.20
C GLY A 258 -3.74 -17.35 -5.91
N GLY A 259 -3.38 -17.03 -4.67
CA GLY A 259 -1.99 -16.88 -4.25
C GLY A 259 -1.29 -18.21 -3.95
N ARG A 260 -0.12 -18.11 -3.30
CA ARG A 260 0.73 -19.25 -2.93
C ARG A 260 1.53 -18.92 -1.68
N GLU A 261 1.59 -19.85 -0.72
CA GLU A 261 2.38 -19.70 0.51
C GLU A 261 3.90 -19.63 0.29
N ASP A 262 4.39 -20.08 -0.86
CA ASP A 262 5.81 -20.04 -1.24
C ASP A 262 6.20 -18.78 -2.03
N VAL A 263 5.27 -17.82 -2.18
CA VAL A 263 5.54 -16.49 -2.76
C VAL A 263 5.29 -15.41 -1.71
N ILE A 264 6.32 -14.64 -1.41
CA ILE A 264 6.30 -13.63 -0.34
C ILE A 264 6.67 -12.28 -0.91
N PHE A 265 5.81 -11.30 -0.71
CA PHE A 265 6.09 -9.91 -1.02
C PHE A 265 6.65 -9.21 0.21
N ILE A 266 7.75 -8.48 0.05
CA ILE A 266 8.39 -7.74 1.14
C ILE A 266 8.49 -6.28 0.74
N VAL A 267 7.95 -5.41 1.58
CA VAL A 267 8.06 -3.97 1.46
C VAL A 267 9.02 -3.45 2.52
N GLN A 268 9.94 -2.60 2.10
CA GLN A 268 10.86 -1.88 2.97
C GLN A 268 10.60 -0.39 2.86
N GLU A 269 10.54 0.29 4.00
CA GLU A 269 10.38 1.75 4.01
C GLU A 269 11.76 2.44 4.01
N PRO A 270 12.03 3.39 3.11
CA PRO A 270 13.28 4.13 3.13
C PRO A 270 13.29 5.17 4.26
N SER A 271 14.46 5.51 4.79
CA SER A 271 14.60 6.61 5.76
C SER A 271 15.37 7.79 5.20
N SER A 272 14.81 8.99 5.33
CA SER A 272 15.51 10.23 4.95
C SER A 272 16.68 10.58 5.87
N LEU A 273 16.74 9.99 7.07
CA LEU A 273 17.86 10.14 8.01
C LEU A 273 19.08 9.34 7.54
N TYR A 274 18.85 8.18 6.90
CA TYR A 274 19.89 7.28 6.41
C TYR A 274 19.66 6.90 4.95
N PRO A 275 19.67 7.86 4.01
CA PRO A 275 19.33 7.61 2.61
C PRO A 275 20.29 6.62 1.91
N ASP A 276 21.52 6.49 2.42
CA ASP A 276 22.56 5.61 1.88
C ASP A 276 22.67 4.26 2.63
N ARG A 277 21.72 3.95 3.55
CA ARG A 277 21.76 2.71 4.36
C ARG A 277 20.41 2.07 4.57
N GLU A 278 19.37 2.86 4.83
CA GLU A 278 18.01 2.37 5.04
C GLU A 278 17.22 2.47 3.73
N TYR A 279 17.48 1.50 2.86
CA TYR A 279 16.86 1.40 1.55
C TYR A 279 15.39 0.97 1.64
N GLY A 280 14.57 1.49 0.73
CA GLY A 280 13.18 1.12 0.57
C GLY A 280 12.96 0.02 -0.46
N GLY A 281 11.85 0.13 -1.17
CA GLY A 281 11.48 -0.72 -2.29
C GLY A 281 10.51 -1.83 -1.93
N MET A 282 10.13 -2.56 -2.98
CA MET A 282 9.29 -3.75 -2.88
C MET A 282 9.97 -4.89 -3.62
N TYR A 283 10.01 -6.04 -2.96
CA TYR A 283 10.64 -7.26 -3.41
C TYR A 283 9.63 -8.40 -3.41
N VAL A 284 9.89 -9.39 -4.25
CA VAL A 284 9.18 -10.67 -4.21
C VAL A 284 10.20 -11.79 -4.05
N VAL A 285 9.99 -12.64 -3.05
CA VAL A 285 10.68 -13.91 -2.89
C VAL A 285 9.78 -14.98 -3.48
N ARG A 286 10.29 -15.75 -4.45
CA ARG A 286 9.50 -16.78 -5.14
C ARG A 286 10.39 -17.95 -5.56
N PRO A 287 9.82 -19.15 -5.83
CA PRO A 287 10.58 -20.26 -6.32
C PRO A 287 11.28 -19.91 -7.64
N ARG A 288 12.49 -20.41 -7.85
CA ARG A 288 13.17 -20.30 -9.15
C ARG A 288 12.38 -21.05 -10.22
N GLU A 289 12.26 -20.46 -11.40
CA GLU A 289 11.81 -21.20 -12.58
C GLU A 289 12.86 -22.28 -12.91
N LEU A 290 12.43 -23.55 -12.95
CA LEU A 290 13.26 -24.70 -13.30
C LEU A 290 13.40 -24.85 -14.82
#